data_AF-A0A524MH67-F1
#
_entry.id   AF-A0A524MH67-F1
#
_cell.length_a   1.000
_cell.length_b   1.000
_cell.length_c   1.000
_cell.angle_alpha   90.00
_cell.angle_beta   90.00
_cell.angle_gamma   90.00
#
_symmetry.space_group_name_H-M   'P 1'
#
loop_
_entity.id
_entity.type
_entity.pdbx_description
1 polymer ?
#
loop_
_entity_poly.entity_id
_entity_poly.type
_entity_poly.pdbx_seq_one_letter_code
_entity_poly.pdbx_strand_id
1 'polypeptide(L)'
;MRPGVDRHAMLTASKYLDQNPESVVTDVRGGFVKSNVVPGWAELDVIHPDSSGKDITYDKNLTELMRLLLPISQAAFPTKHSDKGKIISPNLLSKEGDLWTLYCDIRAMTNDGDAVKNSIEDAVRDHLALFSLKVVTGAGYVESDPNSRLIKAMRWALEKEGVAYKLIEGFGGSDSRYFAGQGSDLFDFGPEGDNLHGANEWVSLSSIKENAVVFHTMLEVLSRDRSPV
;
A
#
# COMPACT_ATOMS: atom_id res chain seq x y z
N MET A 1 1.37 4.47 2.64
CA MET A 1 0.39 5.54 2.88
C MET A 1 -0.50 5.15 4.04
N ARG A 2 -0.46 5.87 5.16
CA ARG A 2 -1.39 5.75 6.28
C ARG A 2 -2.60 6.67 6.05
N PRO A 3 -3.83 6.16 6.01
CA PRO A 3 -5.03 6.99 5.93
C PRO A 3 -5.05 8.04 7.04
N GLY A 4 -5.36 9.30 6.70
CA GLY A 4 -5.46 10.41 7.65
C GLY A 4 -4.12 11.03 8.09
N VAL A 5 -2.98 10.41 7.77
CA VAL A 5 -1.64 10.95 8.08
C VAL A 5 -0.93 11.36 6.79
N ASP A 6 -0.92 10.48 5.81
CA ASP A 6 -0.22 10.70 4.54
C ASP A 6 -1.17 11.33 3.51
N ARG A 7 -0.65 12.22 2.66
CA ARG A 7 -1.40 12.86 1.57
C ARG A 7 -1.16 12.14 0.25
N HIS A 8 -2.24 11.83 -0.48
CA HIS A 8 -2.16 11.34 -1.85
C HIS A 8 -2.54 12.46 -2.81
N ALA A 9 -1.67 12.81 -3.75
CA ALA A 9 -1.93 13.94 -4.65
C ALA A 9 -3.20 13.72 -5.50
N MET A 10 -3.34 12.54 -6.11
CA MET A 10 -4.55 12.22 -6.90
C MET A 10 -5.85 12.15 -6.08
N LEU A 11 -5.84 11.59 -4.86
CA LEU A 11 -7.04 11.61 -4.00
C LEU A 11 -7.39 13.03 -3.54
N THR A 12 -6.38 13.90 -3.39
CA THR A 12 -6.60 15.32 -3.08
C THR A 12 -7.27 16.03 -4.26
N ALA A 13 -6.81 15.75 -5.49
CA ALA A 13 -7.42 16.25 -6.72
C ALA A 13 -8.88 15.76 -6.88
N SER A 14 -9.13 14.49 -6.58
CA SER A 14 -10.48 13.91 -6.54
C SER A 14 -11.39 14.60 -5.52
N LYS A 15 -10.88 14.83 -4.30
CA LYS A 15 -11.60 15.59 -3.26
C LYS A 15 -11.95 17.01 -3.69
N TYR A 16 -11.06 17.67 -4.42
CA TYR A 16 -11.36 18.99 -4.96
C TYR A 16 -12.57 18.94 -5.92
N LEU A 17 -12.64 17.95 -6.81
CA LEU A 17 -13.78 17.78 -7.72
C LEU A 17 -15.07 17.41 -6.97
N ASP A 18 -14.98 16.59 -5.93
CA ASP A 18 -16.12 16.27 -5.05
C ASP A 18 -16.69 17.54 -4.39
N GLN A 19 -15.81 18.45 -3.94
CA GLN A 19 -16.20 19.75 -3.38
C GLN A 19 -16.68 20.77 -4.42
N ASN A 20 -16.44 20.52 -5.71
CA ASN A 20 -16.82 21.39 -6.83
C ASN A 20 -17.53 20.57 -7.92
N PRO A 21 -18.80 20.17 -7.69
CA PRO A 21 -19.50 19.18 -8.53
C PRO A 21 -19.73 19.64 -9.98
N GLU A 22 -19.82 20.94 -10.23
CA GLU A 22 -19.98 21.49 -11.58
C GLU A 22 -18.67 21.52 -12.38
N SER A 23 -17.52 21.44 -11.71
CA SER A 23 -16.22 21.52 -12.38
C SER A 23 -15.95 20.30 -13.26
N VAL A 24 -15.29 20.50 -14.39
CA VAL A 24 -14.88 19.40 -15.28
C VAL A 24 -13.39 19.48 -15.59
N VAL A 25 -12.80 18.38 -16.02
CA VAL A 25 -11.35 18.24 -16.25
C VAL A 25 -11.06 18.11 -17.73
N THR A 26 -10.13 18.93 -18.24
CA THR A 26 -9.64 18.81 -19.62
C THR A 26 -8.37 17.99 -19.73
N ASP A 27 -7.49 18.07 -18.73
CA ASP A 27 -6.22 17.35 -18.71
C ASP A 27 -5.73 17.12 -17.27
N VAL A 28 -4.84 16.15 -17.11
CA VAL A 28 -4.20 15.81 -15.84
C VAL A 28 -2.72 15.48 -16.04
N ARG A 29 -1.88 16.04 -15.17
CA ARG A 29 -0.43 15.80 -15.15
C ARG A 29 -0.01 15.43 -13.73
N GLY A 30 1.07 14.67 -13.58
CA GLY A 30 1.50 14.24 -12.25
C GLY A 30 2.80 13.47 -12.22
N GLY A 31 3.27 13.21 -11.01
CA GLY A 31 4.41 12.32 -10.74
C GLY A 31 4.07 10.85 -10.90
N PHE A 32 3.39 10.47 -11.98
CA PHE A 32 2.86 9.13 -12.26
C PHE A 32 3.96 8.22 -12.83
N VAL A 33 4.94 7.85 -12.00
CA VAL A 33 6.16 7.17 -12.50
C VAL A 33 6.04 5.65 -12.48
N LYS A 34 5.48 5.08 -11.40
CA LYS A 34 5.38 3.62 -11.19
C LYS A 34 4.16 3.26 -10.37
N SER A 35 3.60 2.08 -10.61
CA SER A 35 2.39 1.60 -9.93
C SER A 35 2.55 1.42 -8.41
N ASN A 36 3.77 1.24 -7.90
CA ASN A 36 4.05 1.06 -6.46
C ASN A 36 4.63 2.32 -5.79
N VAL A 37 4.66 3.46 -6.49
CA VAL A 37 5.15 4.74 -5.97
C VAL A 37 3.98 5.71 -5.87
N VAL A 38 3.74 6.23 -4.67
CA VAL A 38 2.70 7.24 -4.45
C VAL A 38 3.14 8.55 -5.14
N PRO A 39 2.31 9.14 -6.03
CA PRO A 39 2.66 10.38 -6.72
C PRO A 39 2.70 11.54 -5.72
N GLY A 40 3.83 12.25 -5.70
CA GLY A 40 4.04 13.43 -4.84
C GLY A 40 3.30 14.68 -5.29
N TRP A 41 2.86 14.73 -6.55
CA TRP A 41 2.09 15.85 -7.11
C TRP A 41 1.14 15.37 -8.21
N ALA A 42 0.04 16.10 -8.37
CA ALA A 42 -0.93 15.97 -9.44
C ALA A 42 -1.50 17.36 -9.73
N GLU A 43 -1.67 17.69 -11.00
CA GLU A 43 -2.17 18.96 -11.51
C GLU A 43 -3.35 18.67 -12.44
N LEU A 44 -4.44 19.43 -12.30
CA LEU A 44 -5.62 19.34 -13.14
C LEU A 44 -5.84 20.65 -13.89
N ASP A 45 -6.11 20.55 -15.19
CA ASP A 45 -6.71 21.64 -15.94
C ASP A 45 -8.22 21.55 -15.76
N VAL A 46 -8.78 22.51 -15.02
CA VAL A 46 -10.18 22.51 -14.58
C VAL A 46 -10.96 23.62 -15.26
N ILE A 47 -12.15 23.29 -15.76
CA ILE A 47 -13.15 24.25 -16.20
C ILE A 47 -14.20 24.40 -15.10
N HIS A 48 -14.46 25.64 -14.71
CA HIS A 48 -15.64 26.01 -13.94
C HIS A 48 -16.71 26.52 -14.91
N PRO A 49 -17.86 25.86 -15.03
CA PRO A 49 -18.92 26.33 -15.92
C PRO A 49 -19.38 27.75 -15.57
N ASP A 50 -19.51 28.60 -16.59
CA ASP A 50 -20.01 29.97 -16.49
C ASP A 50 -20.90 30.23 -17.71
N SER A 51 -22.12 30.73 -17.49
CA SER A 51 -23.10 31.05 -18.53
C SER A 51 -22.66 32.17 -19.47
N SER A 52 -21.70 32.99 -19.05
CA SER A 52 -21.07 34.04 -19.85
C SER A 52 -19.73 33.62 -20.47
N GLY A 53 -19.33 32.36 -20.23
CA GLY A 53 -18.06 31.79 -20.65
C GLY A 53 -17.98 31.44 -22.14
N LYS A 54 -16.83 30.88 -22.53
CA LYS A 54 -16.62 30.31 -23.85
C LYS A 54 -16.91 28.81 -23.82
N ASP A 55 -17.40 28.28 -24.94
CA ASP A 55 -17.51 26.84 -25.13
C ASP A 55 -16.12 26.21 -25.17
N ILE A 56 -15.86 25.27 -24.26
CA ILE A 56 -14.62 24.51 -24.17
C ILE A 56 -14.98 23.02 -24.12
N THR A 57 -14.28 22.21 -24.92
CA THR A 57 -14.44 20.75 -24.89
C THR A 57 -13.64 20.16 -23.74
N TYR A 58 -14.17 19.14 -23.07
CA TYR A 58 -13.52 18.43 -21.98
C TYR A 58 -13.63 16.91 -22.16
N ASP A 59 -12.80 16.17 -21.43
CA ASP A 59 -12.83 14.71 -21.43
C ASP A 59 -13.77 14.24 -20.31
N LYS A 60 -14.97 13.79 -20.70
CA LYS A 60 -15.98 13.31 -19.74
C LYS A 60 -15.48 12.08 -18.98
N ASN A 61 -14.80 11.14 -19.65
CA ASN A 61 -14.30 9.93 -19.01
C ASN A 61 -13.20 10.25 -18.00
N LEU A 62 -12.31 11.20 -18.33
CA LEU A 62 -11.30 11.69 -17.38
C LEU A 62 -11.97 12.33 -16.16
N THR A 63 -12.97 13.18 -16.39
CA THR A 63 -13.69 13.87 -15.29
C THR A 63 -14.32 12.86 -14.34
N GLU A 64 -15.08 11.89 -14.86
CA GLU A 64 -15.71 10.84 -14.04
C GLU A 64 -14.67 9.96 -13.34
N LEU A 65 -13.59 9.58 -14.04
CA LEU A 65 -12.51 8.79 -13.44
C LEU A 65 -11.87 9.51 -12.25
N MET A 66 -11.58 10.81 -12.40
CA MET A 66 -10.98 11.61 -11.34
C MET A 66 -11.94 11.78 -10.15
N ARG A 67 -13.25 11.90 -10.37
CA ARG A 67 -14.27 11.93 -9.31
C ARG A 67 -14.34 10.60 -8.55
N LEU A 68 -14.22 9.48 -9.26
CA LEU A 68 -14.34 8.15 -8.68
C LEU A 68 -13.12 7.68 -7.89
N LEU A 69 -11.98 8.38 -7.93
CA LEU A 69 -10.80 7.95 -7.16
C LEU A 69 -11.08 7.84 -5.65
N LEU A 70 -11.91 8.72 -5.08
CA LEU A 70 -12.32 8.62 -3.68
C LEU A 70 -13.17 7.36 -3.42
N PRO A 71 -14.31 7.12 -4.11
CA PRO A 71 -15.05 5.85 -4.02
C PRO A 71 -14.18 4.61 -4.23
N ILE A 72 -13.33 4.58 -5.26
CA ILE A 72 -12.38 3.50 -5.53
C ILE A 72 -11.46 3.28 -4.34
N SER A 73 -10.91 4.36 -3.76
CA SER A 73 -10.01 4.26 -2.61
C SER A 73 -10.67 3.71 -1.33
N GLN A 74 -12.00 3.78 -1.27
CA GLN A 74 -12.81 3.35 -0.14
C GLN A 74 -13.49 1.99 -0.35
N ALA A 75 -13.50 1.46 -1.58
CA ALA A 75 -14.17 0.24 -2.00
C ALA A 75 -14.08 -0.87 -0.95
N ALA A 76 -15.24 -1.33 -0.45
CA ALA A 76 -15.32 -2.24 0.69
C ALA A 76 -15.27 -3.70 0.22
N PHE A 77 -14.26 -4.44 0.67
CA PHE A 77 -14.11 -5.88 0.43
C PHE A 77 -13.65 -6.60 1.71
N PRO A 78 -13.91 -7.91 1.84
CA PRO A 78 -13.46 -8.70 2.99
C PRO A 78 -11.93 -8.69 3.14
N THR A 79 -11.46 -8.35 4.33
CA THR A 79 -10.04 -8.36 4.72
C THR A 79 -9.92 -8.63 6.21
N LYS A 80 -8.84 -9.26 6.65
CA LYS A 80 -8.54 -9.37 8.09
C LYS A 80 -8.20 -8.00 8.68
N HIS A 81 -8.23 -7.94 10.02
CA HIS A 81 -7.75 -6.79 10.77
C HIS A 81 -6.28 -6.49 10.44
N SER A 82 -5.98 -5.22 10.34
CA SER A 82 -4.63 -4.67 10.15
C SER A 82 -4.54 -3.39 10.95
N ASP A 83 -3.47 -3.22 11.71
CA ASP A 83 -3.18 -1.97 12.43
C ASP A 83 -2.83 -0.84 11.45
N LYS A 84 -2.53 -1.16 10.19
CA LYS A 84 -2.27 -0.20 9.11
C LYS A 84 -3.50 0.09 8.27
N GLY A 85 -4.54 -0.74 8.42
CA GLY A 85 -5.77 -0.69 7.66
C GLY A 85 -5.60 -1.15 6.21
N LYS A 86 -6.71 -1.06 5.48
CA LYS A 86 -6.77 -1.29 4.03
C LYS A 86 -6.43 0.00 3.30
N ILE A 87 -5.53 -0.08 2.33
CA ILE A 87 -5.08 1.08 1.53
C ILE A 87 -5.23 0.74 0.06
N ILE A 88 -5.89 1.62 -0.68
CA ILE A 88 -6.00 1.57 -2.15
C ILE A 88 -5.46 2.90 -2.66
N SER A 89 -4.28 2.87 -3.29
CA SER A 89 -3.57 4.07 -3.75
C SER A 89 -3.54 4.14 -5.28
N PRO A 90 -4.27 5.07 -5.90
CA PRO A 90 -4.25 5.24 -7.35
C PRO A 90 -2.95 5.92 -7.76
N ASN A 91 -1.94 5.16 -8.19
CA ASN A 91 -0.55 5.64 -8.28
C ASN A 91 -0.11 6.06 -9.68
N LEU A 92 -0.71 5.45 -10.71
CA LEU A 92 -0.29 5.64 -12.10
C LEU A 92 -1.54 5.79 -12.97
N LEU A 93 -1.56 6.88 -13.73
CA LEU A 93 -2.59 7.19 -14.71
C LEU A 93 -1.90 7.47 -16.05
N SER A 94 -2.38 6.84 -17.11
CA SER A 94 -1.89 7.06 -18.48
C SER A 94 -3.05 7.08 -19.47
N LYS A 95 -2.82 7.72 -20.63
CA LYS A 95 -3.74 7.73 -21.76
C LYS A 95 -3.06 7.13 -22.99
N GLU A 96 -3.71 6.17 -23.62
CA GLU A 96 -3.30 5.59 -24.89
C GLU A 96 -4.47 5.68 -25.87
N GLY A 97 -4.37 6.57 -26.86
CA GLY A 97 -5.49 6.92 -27.73
C GLY A 97 -6.67 7.46 -26.90
N ASP A 98 -7.81 6.78 -26.98
CA ASP A 98 -9.03 7.14 -26.24
C ASP A 98 -9.21 6.35 -24.93
N LEU A 99 -8.21 5.54 -24.54
CA LEU A 99 -8.27 4.70 -23.35
C LEU A 99 -7.46 5.31 -22.20
N TRP A 100 -8.13 5.58 -21.08
CA TRP A 100 -7.48 5.88 -19.81
C TRP A 100 -7.20 4.59 -19.05
N THR A 101 -5.97 4.45 -18.56
CA THR A 101 -5.56 3.32 -17.72
C THR A 101 -5.16 3.83 -16.34
N LEU A 102 -5.88 3.38 -15.32
CA LEU A 102 -5.59 3.65 -13.92
C LEU A 102 -5.03 2.40 -13.25
N TYR A 103 -3.89 2.54 -12.58
CA TYR A 103 -3.33 1.50 -11.72
C TYR A 103 -3.42 1.91 -10.25
N CYS A 104 -4.02 1.02 -9.46
CA CYS A 104 -4.10 1.15 -8.01
C CYS A 104 -3.19 0.12 -7.32
N ASP A 105 -2.34 0.57 -6.39
CA ASP A 105 -1.67 -0.30 -5.41
C ASP A 105 -2.65 -0.61 -4.28
N ILE A 106 -2.94 -1.89 -4.05
CA ILE A 106 -3.85 -2.34 -3.00
C ILE A 106 -3.03 -3.07 -1.94
N ARG A 107 -3.06 -2.55 -0.71
CA ARG A 107 -2.47 -3.17 0.47
C ARG A 107 -3.57 -3.51 1.46
N ALA A 108 -3.79 -4.80 1.64
CA ALA A 108 -4.82 -5.35 2.51
C ALA A 108 -4.44 -6.76 2.97
N MET A 109 -5.02 -7.20 4.09
CA MET A 109 -4.86 -8.55 4.64
C MET A 109 -5.87 -9.51 3.99
N THR A 110 -5.85 -9.59 2.66
CA THR A 110 -6.68 -10.49 1.85
C THR A 110 -5.96 -10.90 0.57
N ASN A 111 -6.27 -12.10 0.09
CA ASN A 111 -5.85 -12.62 -1.21
C ASN A 111 -7.05 -12.90 -2.13
N ASP A 112 -8.25 -12.50 -1.72
CA ASP A 112 -9.46 -12.69 -2.51
C ASP A 112 -9.56 -11.63 -3.60
N GLY A 113 -8.90 -11.90 -4.72
CA GLY A 113 -8.86 -10.99 -5.87
C GLY A 113 -10.23 -10.77 -6.51
N ASP A 114 -11.11 -11.77 -6.45
CA ASP A 114 -12.45 -11.67 -7.02
C ASP A 114 -13.35 -10.77 -6.17
N ALA A 115 -13.29 -10.89 -4.85
CA ALA A 115 -14.00 -9.97 -3.96
C ALA A 115 -13.51 -8.53 -4.13
N VAL A 116 -12.20 -8.32 -4.23
CA VAL A 116 -11.63 -6.98 -4.52
C VAL A 116 -12.13 -6.47 -5.87
N LYS A 117 -12.10 -7.30 -6.91
CA LYS A 117 -12.56 -6.94 -8.25
C LYS A 117 -14.03 -6.50 -8.23
N ASN A 118 -14.90 -7.31 -7.64
CA ASN A 118 -16.34 -7.03 -7.55
C ASN A 118 -16.60 -5.71 -6.82
N SER A 119 -15.91 -5.45 -5.71
CA SER A 119 -16.06 -4.20 -4.96
C SER A 119 -15.59 -2.96 -5.73
N ILE A 120 -14.54 -3.09 -6.55
CA ILE A 120 -14.07 -2.00 -7.41
C ILE A 120 -15.05 -1.78 -8.57
N GLU A 121 -15.57 -2.86 -9.16
CA GLU A 121 -16.58 -2.81 -10.22
C GLU A 121 -17.87 -2.14 -9.72
N ASP A 122 -18.32 -2.48 -8.51
CA ASP A 122 -19.46 -1.82 -7.86
C ASP A 122 -19.21 -0.33 -7.61
N ALA A 123 -17.99 0.05 -7.22
CA ALA A 123 -17.64 1.45 -6.94
C ALA A 123 -17.66 2.35 -8.19
N VAL A 124 -17.55 1.77 -9.39
CA VAL A 124 -17.52 2.51 -10.67
C VAL A 124 -18.75 2.24 -11.56
N ARG A 125 -19.64 1.35 -11.10
CA ARG A 125 -20.85 0.91 -11.81
C ARG A 125 -21.69 2.12 -12.22
N ASP A 126 -22.16 2.11 -13.46
CA ASP A 126 -22.99 3.18 -14.06
C ASP A 126 -22.32 4.57 -14.18
N HIS A 127 -21.08 4.73 -13.70
CA HIS A 127 -20.32 5.97 -13.80
C HIS A 127 -19.23 5.93 -14.89
N LEU A 128 -18.61 4.76 -15.13
CA LEU A 128 -17.59 4.56 -16.15
C LEU A 128 -17.91 3.40 -17.08
N ALA A 129 -17.65 3.60 -18.37
CA ALA A 129 -17.59 2.51 -19.34
C ALA A 129 -16.25 1.77 -19.19
N LEU A 130 -16.26 0.65 -18.46
CA LEU A 130 -15.07 -0.17 -18.29
C LEU A 130 -14.77 -0.97 -19.55
N PHE A 131 -13.61 -0.71 -20.17
CA PHE A 131 -13.07 -1.59 -21.21
C PHE A 131 -12.54 -2.90 -20.62
N SER A 132 -11.83 -2.82 -19.49
CA SER A 132 -11.27 -3.97 -18.79
C SER A 132 -11.01 -3.61 -17.32
N LEU A 133 -11.25 -4.58 -16.42
CA LEU A 133 -10.86 -4.51 -15.01
C LEU A 133 -10.13 -5.79 -14.62
N LYS A 134 -8.88 -5.63 -14.17
CA LYS A 134 -8.02 -6.74 -13.74
C LYS A 134 -7.51 -6.47 -12.33
N VAL A 135 -7.69 -7.45 -11.46
CA VAL A 135 -7.03 -7.50 -10.15
C VAL A 135 -5.95 -8.57 -10.21
N VAL A 136 -4.75 -8.23 -9.77
CA VAL A 136 -3.63 -9.17 -9.65
C VAL A 136 -3.30 -9.31 -8.18
N THR A 137 -3.44 -10.52 -7.66
CA THR A 137 -3.13 -10.84 -6.27
C THR A 137 -1.64 -11.14 -6.09
N GLY A 138 -1.11 -10.82 -4.91
CA GLY A 138 0.25 -11.18 -4.53
C GLY A 138 0.34 -12.60 -3.93
N ALA A 139 1.53 -12.96 -3.44
CA ALA A 139 1.75 -14.22 -2.72
C ALA A 139 1.04 -14.29 -1.35
N GLY A 140 0.49 -13.18 -0.86
CA GLY A 140 -0.15 -13.06 0.45
C GLY A 140 0.45 -12.02 1.36
N TYR A 141 0.07 -12.15 2.62
CA TYR A 141 0.52 -11.36 3.74
C TYR A 141 1.24 -12.26 4.74
N VAL A 142 2.06 -11.65 5.59
CA VAL A 142 2.74 -12.35 6.67
C VAL A 142 1.87 -12.25 7.92
N GLU A 143 1.41 -13.38 8.42
CA GLU A 143 0.66 -13.48 9.68
C GLU A 143 1.09 -14.75 10.42
N SER A 144 2.24 -14.65 11.08
CA SER A 144 2.79 -15.73 11.90
C SER A 144 2.17 -15.70 13.29
N ASP A 145 1.95 -16.88 13.90
CA ASP A 145 1.44 -16.97 15.27
C ASP A 145 2.47 -16.36 16.24
N PRO A 146 2.13 -15.30 17.00
CA PRO A 146 3.04 -14.72 17.99
C PRO A 146 3.54 -15.72 19.05
N ASN A 147 2.83 -16.84 19.23
CA ASN A 147 3.18 -17.93 20.14
C ASN A 147 3.95 -19.07 19.48
N SER A 148 4.33 -18.93 18.21
CA SER A 148 5.16 -19.90 17.51
C SER A 148 6.51 -20.06 18.20
N ARG A 149 7.12 -21.23 18.02
CA ARG A 149 8.45 -21.53 18.58
C ARG A 149 9.49 -20.53 18.09
N LEU A 150 9.42 -20.16 16.82
CA LEU A 150 10.35 -19.23 16.19
C LEU A 150 10.25 -17.82 16.83
N ILE A 151 9.04 -17.28 16.95
CA ILE A 151 8.84 -15.94 17.52
C ILE A 151 9.15 -15.93 19.02
N LYS A 152 8.80 -16.98 19.77
CA LYS A 152 9.19 -17.09 21.19
C LYS A 152 10.70 -17.15 21.38
N ALA A 153 11.42 -17.91 20.54
CA ALA A 153 12.87 -17.99 20.58
C ALA A 153 13.52 -16.63 20.33
N MET A 154 12.99 -15.87 19.35
CA MET A 154 13.48 -14.52 19.08
C MET A 154 13.24 -13.57 20.25
N ARG A 155 12.03 -13.57 20.82
CA ARG A 155 11.70 -12.75 22.00
C ARG A 155 12.64 -13.05 23.17
N TRP A 156 12.86 -14.32 23.46
CA TRP A 156 13.76 -14.74 24.52
C TRP A 156 15.20 -14.28 24.26
N ALA A 157 15.68 -14.39 23.01
CA ALA A 157 17.01 -13.93 22.64
C ALA A 157 17.15 -12.41 22.82
N LEU A 158 16.17 -11.62 22.36
CA LEU A 158 16.15 -10.17 22.56
C LEU A 158 16.17 -9.79 24.04
N GLU A 159 15.37 -10.45 24.86
CA GLU A 159 15.31 -10.21 26.31
C GLU A 159 16.62 -10.56 27.02
N LYS A 160 17.23 -11.70 26.68
CA LYS A 160 18.51 -12.13 27.24
C LYS A 160 19.62 -11.15 26.91
N GLU A 161 19.67 -10.66 25.68
CA GLU A 161 20.70 -9.72 25.23
C GLU A 161 20.37 -8.26 25.58
N GLY A 162 19.25 -8.02 26.29
CA GLY A 162 18.84 -6.68 26.74
C GLY A 162 18.39 -5.73 25.62
N VAL A 163 17.97 -6.27 24.48
CA VAL A 163 17.52 -5.49 23.31
C VAL A 163 16.02 -5.24 23.40
N ALA A 164 15.64 -3.96 23.44
CA ALA A 164 14.24 -3.56 23.43
C ALA A 164 13.57 -3.90 22.09
N TYR A 165 12.34 -4.40 22.14
CA TYR A 165 11.61 -4.80 20.93
C TYR A 165 10.11 -4.57 21.05
N LYS A 166 9.42 -4.60 19.90
CA LYS A 166 7.97 -4.64 19.77
C LYS A 166 7.59 -5.54 18.60
N LEU A 167 6.54 -6.34 18.78
CA LEU A 167 5.89 -7.01 17.66
C LEU A 167 4.98 -6.00 16.97
N ILE A 168 5.20 -5.79 15.68
CA ILE A 168 4.44 -4.81 14.89
C ILE A 168 4.09 -5.39 13.52
N GLU A 169 3.01 -4.89 12.93
CA GLU A 169 2.75 -5.04 11.50
C GLU A 169 3.68 -4.14 10.68
N GLY A 170 4.33 -4.70 9.66
CA GLY A 170 5.16 -3.97 8.69
C GLY A 170 4.33 -3.31 7.58
N PHE A 171 4.82 -2.21 7.01
CA PHE A 171 4.12 -1.46 5.95
C PHE A 171 4.41 -1.94 4.51
N GLY A 172 5.38 -2.84 4.35
CA GLY A 172 6.01 -3.17 3.07
C GLY A 172 5.96 -4.66 2.72
N GLY A 173 6.44 -4.97 1.52
CA GLY A 173 6.67 -6.34 1.08
C GLY A 173 8.13 -6.70 1.22
N SER A 174 8.36 -7.92 1.64
CA SER A 174 9.66 -8.58 1.78
C SER A 174 9.52 -10.00 1.23
N ASP A 175 10.65 -10.68 1.05
CA ASP A 175 10.68 -12.08 0.59
C ASP A 175 9.89 -13.00 1.52
N SER A 176 9.76 -12.62 2.80
CA SER A 176 8.89 -13.22 3.79
C SER A 176 7.45 -13.43 3.30
N ARG A 177 6.89 -12.55 2.47
CA ARG A 177 5.54 -12.76 1.90
C ARG A 177 5.47 -14.00 1.01
N TYR A 178 6.51 -14.22 0.21
CA TYR A 178 6.57 -15.38 -0.67
C TYR A 178 6.61 -16.67 0.14
N PHE A 179 7.49 -16.75 1.14
CA PHE A 179 7.63 -17.92 2.00
C PHE A 179 6.42 -18.16 2.91
N ALA A 180 5.77 -17.09 3.39
CA ALA A 180 4.54 -17.19 4.19
C ALA A 180 3.41 -17.82 3.36
N GLY A 181 3.30 -17.47 2.07
CA GLY A 181 2.38 -18.11 1.14
C GLY A 181 2.65 -19.61 0.93
N GLN A 182 3.84 -20.10 1.26
CA GLN A 182 4.20 -21.53 1.26
C GLN A 182 4.01 -22.20 2.64
N GLY A 183 3.40 -21.51 3.61
CA GLY A 183 3.15 -22.03 4.96
C GLY A 183 4.35 -21.97 5.90
N SER A 184 5.38 -21.19 5.57
CA SER A 184 6.53 -21.00 6.46
C SER A 184 6.20 -20.03 7.60
N ASP A 185 6.59 -20.40 8.83
CA ASP A 185 6.58 -19.51 9.98
C ASP A 185 7.81 -18.58 9.92
N LEU A 186 7.59 -17.27 10.02
CA LEU A 186 8.64 -16.27 9.78
C LEU A 186 8.30 -14.90 10.37
N PHE A 187 9.31 -14.06 10.51
CA PHE A 187 9.19 -12.67 10.88
C PHE A 187 10.32 -11.88 10.23
N ASP A 188 10.09 -10.58 10.01
CA ASP A 188 11.14 -9.68 9.56
C ASP A 188 11.81 -9.03 10.78
N PHE A 189 13.14 -9.08 10.82
CA PHE A 189 13.95 -8.42 11.83
C PHE A 189 15.28 -7.97 11.22
N GLY A 190 15.74 -6.79 11.61
CA GLY A 190 16.92 -6.17 11.04
C GLY A 190 17.53 -5.13 11.97
N PRO A 191 18.72 -4.63 11.64
CA PRO A 191 19.37 -3.57 12.40
C PRO A 191 18.58 -2.26 12.26
N GLU A 192 18.80 -1.36 13.20
CA GLU A 192 18.31 0.01 13.13
C GLU A 192 18.98 0.77 11.98
N GLY A 193 18.15 1.40 11.17
CA GLY A 193 18.54 2.24 10.06
C GLY A 193 17.33 3.03 9.56
N ASP A 194 17.56 3.95 8.64
CA ASP A 194 16.49 4.76 8.07
C ASP A 194 16.83 5.21 6.65
N ASN A 195 15.85 5.83 6.00
CA ASN A 195 15.92 6.39 4.67
C ASN A 195 16.29 5.33 3.61
N LEU A 196 15.78 4.11 3.80
CA LEU A 196 15.87 3.01 2.83
C LEU A 196 15.46 3.50 1.43
N HIS A 197 16.30 3.23 0.43
CA HIS A 197 16.13 3.68 -0.96
C HIS A 197 16.26 5.20 -1.20
N GLY A 198 16.75 5.96 -0.22
CA GLY A 198 17.00 7.40 -0.36
C GLY A 198 18.50 7.75 -0.36
N ALA A 199 18.82 8.99 -0.74
CA ALA A 199 20.22 9.44 -0.87
C ALA A 199 21.02 9.45 0.44
N ASN A 200 20.33 9.50 1.59
CA ASN A 200 20.89 9.49 2.94
C ASN A 200 20.58 8.18 3.68
N GLU A 201 20.46 7.06 2.96
CA GLU A 201 20.27 5.73 3.57
C GLU A 201 21.42 5.44 4.56
N TRP A 202 21.08 5.00 5.77
CA TRP A 202 22.07 4.72 6.80
C TRP A 202 21.66 3.56 7.71
N VAL A 203 22.65 3.01 8.42
CA VAL A 203 22.48 1.93 9.39
C VAL A 203 23.37 2.15 10.61
N SER A 204 22.89 1.76 11.79
CA SER A 204 23.64 1.83 13.04
C SER A 204 24.63 0.67 13.16
N LEU A 205 25.92 0.97 13.30
CA LEU A 205 26.97 -0.05 13.48
C LEU A 205 26.82 -0.84 14.79
N SER A 206 26.36 -0.18 15.87
CA SER A 206 26.09 -0.89 17.13
C SER A 206 24.90 -1.83 16.97
N SER A 207 23.85 -1.40 16.27
CA SER A 207 22.69 -2.24 16.03
C SER A 207 23.02 -3.45 15.17
N ILE A 208 23.90 -3.33 14.17
CA ILE A 208 24.39 -4.50 13.40
C ILE A 208 25.05 -5.53 14.33
N LYS A 209 25.89 -5.08 15.28
CA LYS A 209 26.55 -5.96 16.23
C LYS A 209 25.55 -6.62 17.17
N GLU A 210 24.61 -5.87 17.73
CA GLU A 210 23.53 -6.38 18.57
C GLU A 210 22.71 -7.43 17.83
N ASN A 211 22.35 -7.15 16.59
CA ASN A 211 21.57 -8.03 15.73
C ASN A 211 22.28 -9.39 15.54
N ALA A 212 23.59 -9.38 15.27
CA ALA A 212 24.38 -10.61 15.15
C ALA A 212 24.40 -11.44 16.45
N VAL A 213 24.54 -10.78 17.61
CA VAL A 213 24.51 -11.45 18.93
C VAL A 213 23.14 -12.07 19.20
N VAL A 214 22.05 -11.33 18.92
CA VAL A 214 20.68 -11.82 19.08
C VAL A 214 20.42 -13.03 18.19
N PHE A 215 20.80 -12.98 16.91
CA PHE A 215 20.64 -14.13 16.02
C PHE A 215 21.42 -15.36 16.50
N HIS A 216 22.65 -15.19 16.97
CA HIS A 216 23.43 -16.28 17.54
C HIS A 216 22.71 -16.90 18.74
N THR A 217 22.25 -16.08 19.69
CA THR A 217 21.50 -16.55 20.87
C THR A 217 20.19 -17.23 20.48
N MET A 218 19.46 -16.74 19.48
CA MET A 218 18.24 -17.38 18.98
C MET A 218 18.54 -18.77 18.40
N LEU A 219 19.60 -18.90 17.60
CA LEU A 219 20.00 -20.18 17.02
C LEU A 219 20.39 -21.20 18.10
N GLU A 220 21.12 -20.77 19.15
CA GLU A 220 21.42 -21.63 20.29
C GLU A 220 20.17 -22.14 21.01
N VAL A 221 19.13 -21.32 21.11
CA VAL A 221 17.84 -21.70 21.72
C VAL A 221 17.13 -22.73 20.86
N LEU A 222 17.08 -22.49 19.55
CA LEU A 222 16.40 -23.37 18.59
C LEU A 222 17.13 -24.71 18.39
N SER A 223 18.44 -24.77 18.62
CA SER A 223 19.24 -26.00 18.47
C SER A 223 19.26 -26.90 19.71
N ARG A 224 18.70 -26.47 20.86
CA ARG A 224 18.67 -27.28 22.09
C ARG A 224 17.55 -28.31 22.05
N ASP A 225 17.86 -29.54 22.47
CA ASP A 225 16.87 -30.61 22.68
C ASP A 225 15.80 -30.24 23.72
N ARG A 226 16.18 -29.45 24.72
CA ARG A 226 15.27 -28.83 25.69
C ARG A 226 15.38 -27.32 25.58
N SER A 227 14.48 -26.76 24.78
CA SER A 227 14.36 -25.32 24.58
C SER A 227 13.71 -24.66 25.81
N PRO A 228 14.20 -23.48 26.26
CA PRO A 228 13.51 -22.67 27.27
C PRO A 228 12.19 -22.04 26.77
N VAL A 229 11.90 -22.17 25.47
CA VAL A 229 10.69 -21.69 24.79
C VAL A 229 9.96 -22.79 24.04
#